data_AF-A0A7H1VQH9-F1
#
_entry.id   AF-A0A7H1VQH9-F1
#
_cell.length_a   1.000
_cell.length_b   1.000
_cell.length_c   1.000
_cell.angle_alpha   90.00
_cell.angle_beta   90.00
_cell.angle_gamma   90.00
#
_symmetry.space_group_name_H-M   'P 1'
#
loop_
_entity.id
_entity.type
_entity.pdbx_description
1 polymer ?
#
loop_
_entity_poly.entity_id
_entity_poly.type
_entity_poly.pdbx_seq_one_letter_code
_entity_poly.pdbx_strand_id
1 'polypeptide(L)'
;MSIRVKLGYGSERGNMGLSHKILSDLSKGIISIEDERELESAERMVNEFFTLAYSDIKEAYYKREAIDGNIRYSSFFKKLIYGKVVDVDFELESTGTQYLLQIIPFLFMSVEGETVIIDELDTGIHDLLINNILCNITDSIKGQLIITTHNTMLLESDINAECIYTFVVDKDANKELIPITSFEDRTHPNLNYRNRYLKGMYGGIPIARDLDFDELLEMME
;
A
#
# COMPACT_ATOMS: atom_id res chain seq x y z
N MET A 1 15.90 6.52 5.72
CA MET A 1 14.74 7.29 5.19
C MET A 1 14.50 6.88 3.75
N SER A 2 13.39 6.20 3.48
CA SER A 2 12.96 5.81 2.13
C SER A 2 11.65 6.51 1.79
N ILE A 3 11.56 7.06 0.58
CA ILE A 3 10.41 7.82 0.10
C ILE A 3 9.94 7.20 -1.21
N ARG A 4 8.63 6.95 -1.31
CA ARG A 4 7.95 6.68 -2.57
C ARG A 4 6.92 7.78 -2.83
N VAL A 5 7.14 8.54 -3.89
CA VAL A 5 6.18 9.56 -4.38
C VAL A 5 5.54 9.03 -5.65
N LYS A 6 4.20 9.08 -5.71
CA LYS A 6 3.48 8.82 -6.95
C LYS A 6 3.42 10.12 -7.75
N LEU A 7 4.15 10.19 -8.86
CA LEU A 7 3.93 11.21 -9.88
C LEU A 7 3.03 10.60 -10.97
N GLY A 8 2.27 11.44 -11.68
CA GLY A 8 1.43 10.98 -12.79
C GLY A 8 2.21 10.13 -13.80
N TYR A 9 1.58 9.08 -14.31
CA TYR A 9 2.11 8.07 -15.24
C TYR A 9 3.43 7.36 -14.86
N GLY A 10 4.03 7.61 -13.69
CA GLY A 10 5.23 6.90 -13.22
C GLY A 10 5.53 7.09 -11.73
N SER A 11 5.83 5.99 -11.02
CA SER A 11 6.30 6.05 -9.63
C SER A 11 7.83 6.09 -9.58
N GLU A 12 8.40 7.13 -8.98
CA GLU A 12 9.84 7.14 -8.64
C GLU A 12 10.05 6.46 -7.27
N ARG A 13 11.08 5.62 -7.17
CA ARG A 13 11.44 4.88 -5.95
C ARG A 13 12.83 5.29 -5.49
N GLY A 14 12.94 5.76 -4.25
CA GLY A 14 14.22 5.92 -3.55
C GLY A 14 14.33 4.90 -2.43
N ASN A 15 15.25 3.95 -2.54
CA ASN A 15 15.50 2.95 -1.51
C ASN A 15 16.82 3.30 -0.79
N MET A 16 16.75 3.83 0.43
CA MET A 16 17.93 4.03 1.30
C MET A 16 17.75 3.18 2.56
N GLY A 17 18.56 2.14 2.71
CA GLY A 17 18.59 1.30 3.91
C GLY A 17 18.01 -0.12 3.75
N LEU A 18 17.90 -0.66 2.54
CA LEU A 18 17.48 -2.06 2.38
C LEU A 18 18.53 -3.00 2.99
N SER A 19 18.08 -3.88 3.88
CA SER A 19 18.90 -4.92 4.51
C SER A 19 19.35 -6.00 3.53
N HIS A 20 18.55 -6.30 2.50
CA HIS A 20 18.82 -7.32 1.49
C HIS A 20 18.66 -6.79 0.06
N LYS A 21 19.54 -7.23 -0.86
CA LYS A 21 19.53 -6.78 -2.27
C LYS A 21 18.24 -7.18 -2.98
N ILE A 22 17.71 -8.36 -2.68
CA ILE A 22 16.50 -8.88 -3.32
C ILE A 22 15.24 -8.06 -3.03
N LEU A 23 15.22 -7.32 -1.91
CA LEU A 23 14.13 -6.42 -1.56
C LEU A 23 14.04 -5.20 -2.48
N SER A 24 15.04 -4.98 -3.36
CA SER A 24 14.97 -3.93 -4.37
C SER A 24 13.93 -4.21 -5.45
N ASP A 25 13.80 -5.48 -5.86
CA ASP A 25 12.79 -5.94 -6.81
C ASP A 25 12.42 -7.40 -6.54
N LEU A 26 11.28 -7.60 -5.88
CA LEU A 26 10.72 -8.93 -5.61
C LEU A 26 10.00 -9.54 -6.81
N SER A 27 9.80 -8.80 -7.91
CA SER A 27 9.04 -9.28 -9.08
C SER A 27 9.92 -10.04 -10.06
N LYS A 28 11.09 -9.48 -10.39
CA LYS A 28 12.07 -10.08 -11.29
C LYS A 28 13.44 -9.45 -11.09
N GLY A 29 14.48 -10.19 -11.45
CA GLY A 29 15.84 -9.68 -11.34
C GLY A 29 16.90 -10.70 -11.67
N ILE A 30 18.15 -10.32 -11.38
CA ILE A 30 19.33 -11.17 -11.49
C ILE A 30 20.07 -11.10 -10.17
N ILE A 31 20.37 -12.25 -9.59
CA ILE A 31 21.11 -12.37 -8.34
C ILE A 31 22.30 -13.32 -8.52
N SER A 32 23.39 -13.11 -7.77
CA SER A 32 24.52 -14.05 -7.79
C SER A 32 24.09 -15.42 -7.28
N ILE A 33 24.67 -16.49 -7.82
CA ILE A 33 24.41 -17.86 -7.31
C ILE A 33 24.84 -18.01 -5.83
N GLU A 34 25.79 -17.18 -5.37
CA GLU A 34 26.23 -17.14 -3.98
C GLU A 34 25.13 -16.66 -3.02
N ASP A 35 24.20 -15.84 -3.53
CA ASP A 35 23.10 -15.24 -2.79
C ASP A 35 21.79 -16.05 -2.94
N GLU A 36 21.84 -17.28 -3.44
CA GLU A 36 20.65 -18.14 -3.66
C GLU A 36 19.81 -18.34 -2.38
N ARG A 37 20.45 -18.34 -1.20
CA ARG A 37 19.74 -18.40 0.08
C ARG A 37 18.87 -17.18 0.36
N GLU A 38 19.26 -16.00 -0.11
CA GLU A 38 18.42 -14.81 -0.01
C GLU A 38 17.18 -14.94 -0.91
N LEU A 39 17.37 -15.49 -2.12
CA LEU A 39 16.27 -15.78 -3.04
C LEU A 39 15.26 -16.76 -2.45
N GLU A 40 15.72 -17.85 -1.83
CA GLU A 40 14.83 -18.79 -1.15
C GLU A 40 14.08 -18.17 0.03
N SER A 41 14.74 -17.29 0.79
CA SER A 41 14.12 -16.61 1.93
C SER A 41 13.05 -15.62 1.47
N ALA A 42 13.33 -14.86 0.41
CA ALA A 42 12.35 -13.97 -0.20
C ALA A 42 11.16 -14.74 -0.78
N GLU A 43 11.40 -15.87 -1.45
CA GLU A 43 10.35 -16.72 -2.00
C GLU A 43 9.39 -17.20 -0.91
N ARG A 44 9.92 -17.73 0.20
CA ARG A 44 9.11 -18.17 1.34
C ARG A 44 8.29 -17.03 1.92
N MET A 45 8.90 -15.87 2.10
CA MET A 45 8.21 -14.69 2.62
C MET A 45 7.06 -14.24 1.69
N VAL A 46 7.32 -14.13 0.39
CA VAL A 46 6.30 -13.74 -0.61
C VAL A 46 5.19 -14.79 -0.66
N ASN A 47 5.53 -16.08 -0.62
CA ASN A 47 4.57 -17.17 -0.57
C ASN A 47 3.63 -17.08 0.63
N GLU A 48 4.18 -16.99 1.84
CA GLU A 48 3.38 -16.85 3.06
C GLU A 48 2.50 -15.60 3.01
N PHE A 49 3.06 -14.46 2.60
CA PHE A 49 2.32 -13.22 2.53
C PHE A 49 1.13 -13.30 1.55
N PHE A 50 1.33 -13.78 0.32
CA PHE A 50 0.26 -13.79 -0.69
C PHE A 50 -0.77 -14.90 -0.48
N THR A 51 -0.38 -16.04 0.08
CA THR A 51 -1.34 -17.12 0.43
C THR A 51 -2.23 -16.76 1.62
N LEU A 52 -1.75 -15.90 2.53
CA LEU A 52 -2.56 -15.32 3.60
C LEU A 52 -3.43 -14.15 3.11
N ALA A 53 -2.90 -13.33 2.20
CA ALA A 53 -3.62 -12.18 1.67
C ALA A 53 -4.75 -12.55 0.70
N TYR A 54 -4.60 -13.64 -0.07
CA TYR A 54 -5.52 -14.03 -1.12
C TYR A 54 -5.91 -15.50 -1.01
N SER A 55 -7.22 -15.78 -1.03
CA SER A 55 -7.73 -17.15 -0.92
C SER A 55 -7.58 -17.97 -2.19
N ASP A 56 -7.45 -17.31 -3.36
CA ASP A 56 -7.29 -17.94 -4.66
C ASP A 56 -5.82 -18.23 -4.99
N ILE A 57 -4.85 -17.53 -4.39
CA ILE A 57 -3.42 -17.81 -4.53
C ILE A 57 -3.06 -19.00 -3.64
N LYS A 58 -2.50 -20.06 -4.24
CA LYS A 58 -2.11 -21.30 -3.56
C LYS A 58 -0.62 -21.42 -3.32
N GLU A 59 0.18 -20.76 -4.16
CA GLU A 59 1.62 -20.74 -4.05
C GLU A 59 2.15 -19.49 -4.78
N ALA A 60 3.13 -18.82 -4.20
CA ALA A 60 3.98 -17.88 -4.90
C ALA A 60 5.40 -18.43 -4.94
N TYR A 61 6.03 -18.41 -6.11
CA TYR A 61 7.36 -18.98 -6.31
C TYR A 61 8.13 -18.21 -7.37
N TYR A 62 9.45 -18.37 -7.38
CA TYR A 62 10.29 -17.83 -8.44
C TYR A 62 10.59 -18.89 -9.49
N LYS A 63 10.33 -18.58 -10.75
CA LYS A 63 10.93 -19.30 -11.87
C LYS A 63 12.38 -18.83 -12.00
N ARG A 64 13.32 -19.78 -11.99
CA ARG A 64 14.77 -19.52 -11.93
C ARG A 64 15.45 -20.02 -13.20
N GLU A 65 16.34 -19.21 -13.77
CA GLU A 65 17.19 -19.54 -14.92
C GLU A 65 18.65 -19.22 -14.60
N ALA A 66 19.53 -20.22 -14.66
CA ALA A 66 20.96 -20.03 -14.42
C ALA A 66 21.64 -19.41 -15.65
N ILE A 67 22.37 -18.31 -15.44
CA ILE A 67 23.06 -17.54 -16.50
C ILE A 67 24.41 -17.10 -15.97
N ASP A 68 25.50 -17.66 -16.49
CA ASP A 68 26.88 -17.24 -16.25
C ASP A 68 27.20 -16.91 -14.78
N GLY A 69 26.93 -17.85 -13.87
CA GLY A 69 27.18 -17.68 -12.43
C GLY A 69 26.14 -16.85 -11.68
N ASN A 70 25.06 -16.44 -12.34
CA ASN A 70 23.92 -15.74 -11.77
C ASN A 70 22.62 -16.55 -11.95
N ILE A 71 21.60 -16.19 -11.18
CA ILE A 71 20.24 -16.70 -11.29
C ILE A 71 19.36 -15.53 -11.72
N ARG A 72 18.77 -15.63 -12.91
CA ARG A 72 17.64 -14.79 -13.30
C ARG A 72 16.38 -15.36 -12.68
N TYR A 73 15.60 -14.53 -12.01
CA TYR A 73 14.34 -14.93 -11.39
C TYR A 73 13.17 -14.09 -11.90
N SER A 74 12.00 -14.71 -11.95
CA SER A 74 10.70 -14.06 -12.19
C SER A 74 9.62 -14.67 -11.31
N SER A 75 8.79 -13.83 -10.71
CA SER A 75 7.73 -14.24 -9.78
C SER A 75 6.54 -14.83 -10.53
N PHE A 76 6.02 -15.95 -10.03
CA PHE A 76 4.83 -16.64 -10.53
C PHE A 76 3.92 -17.00 -9.38
N PHE A 77 2.61 -16.96 -9.64
CA PHE A 77 1.58 -17.40 -8.70
C PHE A 77 0.80 -18.59 -9.25
N LYS A 78 0.61 -19.61 -8.41
CA LYS A 78 -0.35 -20.68 -8.67
C LYS A 78 -1.71 -20.27 -8.16
N LYS A 79 -2.66 -20.03 -9.08
CA LYS A 79 -3.99 -19.53 -8.74
C LYS A 79 -5.07 -20.56 -9.01
N LEU A 80 -6.02 -20.66 -8.10
CA LEU A 80 -7.21 -21.49 -8.23
C LEU A 80 -8.27 -20.75 -9.04
N ILE A 81 -8.38 -21.09 -10.32
CA ILE A 81 -9.35 -20.52 -11.26
C ILE A 81 -10.30 -21.62 -11.71
N TYR A 82 -11.60 -21.48 -11.41
CA TYR A 82 -12.64 -22.46 -11.71
C TYR A 82 -12.28 -23.91 -11.27
N GLY A 83 -11.71 -24.06 -10.08
CA GLY A 83 -11.33 -25.36 -9.53
C GLY A 83 -10.04 -25.96 -10.11
N LYS A 84 -9.34 -25.24 -10.98
CA LYS A 84 -8.04 -25.65 -11.54
C LYS A 84 -6.95 -24.71 -11.05
N VAL A 85 -5.81 -25.29 -10.70
CA VAL A 85 -4.61 -24.51 -10.38
C VAL A 85 -3.86 -24.22 -11.67
N VAL A 86 -3.60 -22.94 -11.94
CA VAL A 86 -2.84 -22.47 -13.11
C VAL A 86 -1.71 -21.57 -12.67
N ASP A 87 -0.58 -21.64 -13.38
CA ASP A 87 0.55 -20.74 -13.19
C ASP A 87 0.28 -19.42 -13.93
N VAL A 88 0.38 -18.31 -13.20
CA VAL A 88 0.20 -16.96 -13.70
C VAL A 88 1.48 -16.19 -13.47
N ASP A 89 2.01 -15.58 -14.52
CA ASP A 89 3.11 -14.64 -14.40
C ASP A 89 2.66 -13.44 -13.57
N PHE A 90 3.47 -13.03 -12.59
CA PHE A 90 3.18 -11.87 -11.76
C PHE A 90 2.93 -10.59 -12.57
N GLU A 91 3.54 -10.44 -13.75
CA GLU A 91 3.30 -9.29 -14.63
C GLU A 91 1.86 -9.22 -15.19
N LEU A 92 1.12 -10.33 -15.14
CA LEU A 92 -0.29 -10.41 -15.58
C LEU A 92 -1.28 -10.22 -14.42
N GLU A 93 -0.80 -10.07 -13.19
CA GLU A 93 -1.66 -9.84 -12.03
C GLU A 93 -2.30 -8.46 -12.03
N SER A 94 -3.33 -8.30 -11.18
CA SER A 94 -3.99 -7.01 -11.02
C SER A 94 -2.99 -5.93 -10.55
N THR A 95 -3.25 -4.68 -10.93
CA THR A 95 -2.42 -3.54 -10.50
C THR A 95 -2.29 -3.45 -8.99
N GLY A 96 -3.34 -3.80 -8.24
CA GLY A 96 -3.32 -3.87 -6.77
C GLY A 96 -2.38 -4.94 -6.23
N THR A 97 -2.46 -6.16 -6.77
CA THR A 97 -1.56 -7.27 -6.41
C THR A 97 -0.10 -6.92 -6.72
N GLN A 98 0.13 -6.28 -7.86
CA GLN A 98 1.46 -5.83 -8.24
C GLN A 98 1.98 -4.73 -7.32
N TYR A 99 1.13 -3.76 -6.98
CA TYR A 99 1.45 -2.70 -6.05
C TYR A 99 1.74 -3.25 -4.65
N LEU A 100 0.99 -4.25 -4.21
CA LEU A 100 1.17 -4.91 -2.92
C LEU A 100 2.57 -5.53 -2.78
N LEU A 101 3.04 -6.27 -3.79
CA LEU A 101 4.40 -6.83 -3.78
C LEU A 101 5.46 -5.73 -3.67
N GLN A 102 5.21 -4.58 -4.30
CA GLN A 102 6.14 -3.45 -4.32
C GLN A 102 6.19 -2.68 -2.98
N ILE A 103 5.13 -2.70 -2.17
CA ILE A 103 5.11 -2.00 -0.87
C ILE A 103 5.72 -2.84 0.26
N ILE A 104 5.75 -4.18 0.13
CA ILE A 104 6.30 -5.09 1.15
C ILE A 104 7.70 -4.69 1.63
N PRO A 105 8.69 -4.39 0.75
CA PRO A 105 10.00 -3.94 1.21
C PRO A 105 9.95 -2.71 2.10
N PHE A 106 9.14 -1.71 1.74
CA PHE A 106 8.99 -0.48 2.51
C PHE A 106 8.36 -0.74 3.88
N LEU A 107 7.36 -1.64 3.94
CA LEU A 107 6.78 -2.06 5.20
C LEU A 107 7.83 -2.71 6.13
N PHE A 108 8.70 -3.59 5.59
CA PHE A 108 9.77 -4.17 6.39
C PHE A 108 10.79 -3.15 6.89
N MET A 109 11.16 -2.17 6.08
CA MET A 109 12.07 -1.10 6.52
C MET A 109 11.52 -0.37 7.76
N SER A 110 10.20 -0.13 7.82
CA SER A 110 9.57 0.49 8.99
C SER A 110 9.66 -0.38 10.25
N VAL A 111 9.62 -1.71 10.10
CA VAL A 111 9.83 -2.70 11.18
C VAL A 111 11.31 -2.79 11.58
N GLU A 112 12.23 -2.55 10.66
CA GLU A 112 13.68 -2.52 10.90
C GLU A 112 14.15 -1.24 11.63
N GLY A 113 13.30 -0.22 11.74
CA GLY A 113 13.62 1.02 12.46
C GLY A 113 13.74 2.26 11.56
N GLU A 114 13.52 2.12 10.25
CA GLU A 114 13.61 3.23 9.30
C GLU A 114 12.33 4.08 9.27
N THR A 115 12.48 5.35 8.89
CA THR A 115 11.36 6.21 8.49
C THR A 115 11.02 5.95 7.02
N VAL A 116 9.76 5.60 6.78
CA VAL A 116 9.20 5.22 5.49
C VAL A 116 8.01 6.10 5.18
N ILE A 117 8.00 6.68 3.99
CA ILE A 117 6.90 7.52 3.50
C ILE A 117 6.33 6.89 2.23
N ILE A 118 5.04 6.52 2.25
CA ILE A 118 4.33 5.90 1.12
C ILE A 118 3.12 6.76 0.76
N ASP A 119 3.16 7.33 -0.44
CA ASP A 119 2.03 8.06 -0.99
C ASP A 119 0.99 7.10 -1.62
N GLU A 120 -0.29 7.36 -1.38
CA GLU A 120 -1.45 6.60 -1.83
C GLU A 120 -1.30 5.08 -1.64
N LEU A 121 -1.14 4.66 -0.38
CA LEU A 121 -0.94 3.25 -0.01
C LEU A 121 -2.10 2.33 -0.45
N ASP A 122 -3.29 2.88 -0.59
CA ASP A 122 -4.52 2.18 -0.99
C ASP A 122 -4.71 2.10 -2.52
N THR A 123 -3.76 2.57 -3.34
CA THR A 123 -3.87 2.55 -4.80
C THR A 123 -4.16 1.14 -5.34
N GLY A 124 -5.39 0.90 -5.81
CA GLY A 124 -5.78 -0.33 -6.50
C GLY A 124 -5.88 -1.57 -5.60
N ILE A 125 -5.69 -1.42 -4.29
CA ILE A 125 -5.80 -2.52 -3.32
C ILE A 125 -7.13 -2.41 -2.60
N HIS A 126 -7.77 -3.55 -2.30
CA HIS A 126 -9.02 -3.58 -1.58
C HIS A 126 -8.87 -3.02 -0.14
N ASP A 127 -9.76 -2.13 0.27
CA ASP A 127 -9.71 -1.41 1.57
C ASP A 127 -9.52 -2.34 2.78
N LEU A 128 -10.27 -3.44 2.82
CA LEU A 128 -10.15 -4.48 3.87
C LEU A 128 -8.74 -5.07 3.98
N LEU A 129 -8.05 -5.28 2.86
CA LEU A 129 -6.73 -5.90 2.85
C LEU A 129 -5.69 -4.92 3.39
N ILE A 130 -5.70 -3.66 2.93
CA ILE A 130 -4.80 -2.62 3.45
C ILE A 130 -5.04 -2.38 4.94
N ASN A 131 -6.30 -2.31 5.36
CA ASN A 131 -6.60 -2.13 6.77
C ASN A 131 -6.04 -3.28 7.62
N ASN A 132 -6.24 -4.52 7.20
CA ASN A 132 -5.70 -5.69 7.90
C ASN A 132 -4.16 -5.64 7.96
N ILE A 133 -3.48 -5.30 6.87
CA ILE A 133 -2.02 -5.17 6.83
C ILE A 133 -1.54 -4.09 7.81
N LEU A 134 -2.17 -2.91 7.79
CA LEU A 134 -1.79 -1.79 8.66
C LEU A 134 -2.03 -2.09 10.14
N CYS A 135 -3.18 -2.69 10.49
CA CYS A 135 -3.44 -3.10 11.87
C CYS A 135 -2.41 -4.13 12.36
N ASN A 136 -2.06 -5.13 11.54
CA ASN A 136 -1.08 -6.15 11.94
C ASN A 136 0.36 -5.62 12.06
N ILE A 137 0.75 -4.67 11.21
CA ILE A 137 2.12 -4.13 11.25
C ILE A 137 2.31 -3.08 12.35
N THR A 138 1.25 -2.39 12.78
CA THR A 138 1.33 -1.25 13.72
C THR A 138 2.15 -1.58 14.97
N ASP A 139 1.92 -2.74 15.59
CA ASP A 139 2.65 -3.17 16.80
C ASP A 139 4.10 -3.60 16.54
N SER A 140 4.44 -3.88 15.28
CA SER A 140 5.77 -4.34 14.86
C SER A 140 6.68 -3.19 14.40
N ILE A 141 6.14 -2.01 14.13
CA ILE A 141 6.91 -0.85 13.66
C ILE A 141 7.88 -0.40 14.75
N LYS A 142 9.17 -0.37 14.43
CA LYS A 142 10.22 0.21 15.29
C LYS A 142 10.64 1.61 14.84
N GLY A 143 10.42 1.93 13.56
CA GLY A 143 10.72 3.22 12.95
C GLY A 143 9.49 4.10 12.84
N GLN A 144 9.26 4.67 11.65
CA GLN A 144 8.07 5.46 11.36
C GLN A 144 7.50 5.06 10.01
N LEU A 145 6.17 4.90 9.94
CA LEU A 145 5.44 4.67 8.71
C LEU A 145 4.46 5.84 8.50
N ILE A 146 4.75 6.70 7.55
CA ILE A 146 3.91 7.84 7.18
C ILE A 146 3.26 7.50 5.84
N ILE A 147 1.92 7.53 5.81
CA ILE A 147 1.16 7.15 4.63
C ILE A 147 0.12 8.21 4.29
N THR A 148 -0.22 8.31 3.01
CA THR A 148 -1.45 8.99 2.56
C THR A 148 -2.41 7.95 1.99
N THR A 149 -3.71 8.21 2.14
CA THR A 149 -4.77 7.25 1.80
C THR A 149 -6.09 7.97 1.56
N HIS A 150 -6.89 7.46 0.64
CA HIS A 150 -8.29 7.87 0.46
C HIS A 150 -9.26 6.96 1.24
N ASN A 151 -8.79 5.78 1.65
CA ASN A 151 -9.54 4.80 2.42
C ASN A 151 -9.95 5.34 3.82
N THR A 152 -11.22 5.69 3.94
CA THR A 152 -11.83 6.19 5.19
C THR A 152 -12.02 5.10 6.26
N MET A 153 -11.86 3.82 5.92
CA MET A 153 -12.08 2.71 6.85
C MET A 153 -11.00 2.64 7.94
N LEU A 154 -9.81 3.21 7.68
CA LEU A 154 -8.74 3.36 8.68
C LEU A 154 -9.18 4.21 9.88
N LEU A 155 -10.14 5.12 9.70
CA LEU A 155 -10.72 5.92 10.79
C LEU A 155 -11.60 5.11 11.75
N GLU A 156 -12.01 3.89 11.37
CA GLU A 156 -12.75 2.97 12.26
C GLU A 156 -11.85 1.89 12.85
N SER A 157 -10.55 1.97 12.60
CA SER A 157 -9.57 0.96 13.00
C SER A 157 -8.92 1.32 14.32
N ASP A 158 -8.20 0.38 14.94
CA ASP A 158 -7.56 0.58 16.26
C ASP A 158 -6.30 1.48 16.22
N ILE A 159 -6.11 2.22 15.12
CA ILE A 159 -5.02 3.19 14.97
C ILE A 159 -5.29 4.37 15.91
N ASN A 160 -4.26 4.79 16.66
CA ASN A 160 -4.38 5.96 17.55
C ASN A 160 -4.77 7.21 16.74
N ALA A 161 -5.85 7.88 17.16
CA ALA A 161 -6.35 9.10 16.55
C ALA A 161 -5.32 10.24 16.53
N GLU A 162 -4.36 10.24 17.46
CA GLU A 162 -3.24 11.21 17.47
C GLU A 162 -2.32 11.08 16.24
N CYS A 163 -2.29 9.90 15.60
CA CYS A 163 -1.50 9.64 14.40
C CYS A 163 -2.24 10.01 13.10
N ILE A 164 -3.49 10.51 13.19
CA ILE A 164 -4.34 10.75 12.04
C ILE A 164 -4.48 12.25 11.79
N TYR A 165 -4.18 12.64 10.55
CA TYR A 165 -4.21 14.02 10.08
C TYR A 165 -5.08 14.14 8.84
N THR A 166 -5.77 15.27 8.69
CA THR A 166 -6.53 15.62 7.50
C THR A 166 -5.89 16.83 6.81
N PHE A 167 -5.84 16.78 5.48
CA PHE A 167 -5.52 17.97 4.69
C PHE A 167 -6.79 18.81 4.55
N VAL A 168 -6.79 19.99 5.15
CA VAL A 168 -7.89 20.95 5.07
C VAL A 168 -7.53 22.04 4.07
N VAL A 169 -8.49 22.43 3.25
CA VAL A 169 -8.37 23.53 2.29
C VAL A 169 -9.31 24.63 2.74
N ASP A 170 -8.78 25.82 3.03
CA ASP A 170 -9.60 26.95 3.41
C ASP A 170 -10.26 27.61 2.18
N LYS A 171 -11.08 28.65 2.44
CA LYS A 171 -11.78 29.42 1.40
C LYS A 171 -10.84 30.12 0.40
N ASP A 172 -9.60 30.37 0.81
CA ASP A 172 -8.56 31.05 0.03
C ASP A 172 -7.61 30.04 -0.65
N ALA A 173 -7.98 28.75 -0.63
CA ALA A 173 -7.24 27.61 -1.15
C ALA A 173 -5.89 27.34 -0.47
N ASN A 174 -5.67 27.84 0.75
CA ASN A 174 -4.52 27.46 1.55
C ASN A 174 -4.71 26.03 2.07
N LYS A 175 -3.63 25.24 2.04
CA LYS A 175 -3.62 23.86 2.50
C LYS A 175 -2.97 23.78 3.87
N GLU A 176 -3.68 23.21 4.83
CA GLU A 176 -3.18 22.97 6.18
C GLU A 176 -3.35 21.50 6.54
N LEU A 177 -2.37 20.95 7.27
CA LEU A 177 -2.44 19.59 7.82
C LEU A 177 -2.85 19.68 9.28
N ILE A 178 -4.04 19.20 9.62
CA ILE A 178 -4.62 19.34 10.96
C ILE A 178 -4.86 17.94 11.56
N PRO A 179 -4.43 17.66 12.80
CA PRO A 179 -4.75 16.39 13.45
C PRO A 179 -6.23 16.31 13.79
N ILE A 180 -6.84 15.12 13.64
CA ILE A 180 -8.28 14.96 13.89
C ILE A 180 -8.64 15.23 15.37
N THR A 181 -7.68 15.06 16.28
CA THR A 181 -7.83 15.33 17.71
C THR A 181 -8.00 16.82 18.02
N SER A 182 -7.58 17.73 17.14
CA SER A 182 -7.83 19.17 17.31
C SER A 182 -9.31 19.56 17.19
N PHE A 183 -10.13 18.71 16.59
CA PHE A 183 -11.58 18.92 16.47
C PHE A 183 -12.38 18.29 17.62
N GLU A 184 -11.70 17.58 18.53
CA GLU A 184 -12.33 16.80 19.60
C GLU A 184 -12.15 17.48 20.96
N ASP A 185 -13.18 18.17 21.44
CA ASP A 185 -13.16 18.79 22.78
C ASP A 185 -13.27 17.76 23.92
N ARG A 186 -13.86 16.58 23.66
CA ARG A 186 -14.03 15.46 24.62
C ARG A 186 -14.05 14.13 23.87
N THR A 187 -13.02 13.31 24.05
CA THR A 187 -12.96 11.93 23.55
C THR A 187 -14.02 11.07 24.23
N HIS A 188 -15.20 10.97 23.61
CA HIS A 188 -16.19 9.98 24.01
C HIS A 188 -15.75 8.58 23.51
N PRO A 189 -15.78 7.53 24.34
CA PRO A 189 -15.30 6.19 23.96
C PRO A 189 -16.08 5.52 22.81
N ASN A 190 -17.24 6.05 22.42
CA ASN A 190 -18.06 5.56 21.30
C ASN A 190 -18.02 6.49 20.08
N LEU A 191 -16.97 7.31 19.95
CA LEU A 191 -16.87 8.24 18.84
C LEU A 191 -16.50 7.51 17.54
N ASN A 192 -17.40 7.50 16.57
CA ASN A 192 -17.09 6.97 15.24
C ASN A 192 -16.44 8.08 14.39
N TYR A 193 -15.10 8.05 14.29
CA TYR A 193 -14.33 9.06 13.55
C TYR A 193 -14.71 9.09 12.06
N ARG A 194 -14.94 7.94 11.43
CA ARG A 194 -15.33 7.88 10.01
C ARG A 194 -16.63 8.62 9.73
N ASN A 195 -17.67 8.40 10.53
CA ASN A 195 -18.95 9.09 10.40
C ASN A 195 -18.80 10.61 10.57
N ARG A 196 -17.90 11.07 11.45
CA ARG A 196 -17.62 12.50 11.61
C ARG A 196 -16.85 13.08 10.45
N TYR A 197 -15.84 12.34 9.97
CA TYR A 197 -15.14 12.67 8.74
C TYR A 197 -16.14 12.85 7.60
N LEU A 198 -16.95 11.82 7.30
CA LEU A 198 -17.97 11.83 6.22
C LEU A 198 -19.01 12.94 6.33
N LYS A 199 -19.26 13.47 7.53
CA LYS A 199 -20.13 14.63 7.77
C LYS A 199 -19.41 15.98 7.60
N GLY A 200 -18.13 15.96 7.21
CA GLY A 200 -17.28 17.13 6.99
C GLY A 200 -16.69 17.75 8.27
N MET A 201 -16.77 17.08 9.43
CA MET A 201 -16.37 17.69 10.71
C MET A 201 -14.85 17.89 10.84
N TYR A 202 -14.03 17.11 10.12
CA TYR A 202 -12.57 17.21 10.16
C TYR A 202 -11.99 17.89 8.91
N GLY A 203 -12.84 18.51 8.08
CA GLY A 203 -12.45 19.01 6.77
C GLY A 203 -11.96 17.90 5.83
N GLY A 204 -11.19 18.26 4.80
CA GLY A 204 -10.60 17.32 3.84
C GLY A 204 -11.56 16.57 2.92
N ILE A 205 -12.87 16.82 3.05
CA ILE A 205 -13.88 16.28 2.14
C ILE A 205 -14.07 17.22 0.93
N PRO A 206 -14.18 16.67 -0.29
CA PRO A 206 -14.52 17.47 -1.46
C PRO A 206 -15.86 18.17 -1.30
N ILE A 207 -15.91 19.47 -1.58
CA ILE A 207 -17.17 20.21 -1.68
C ILE A 207 -17.80 19.83 -3.02
N ALA A 208 -18.57 18.74 -3.04
CA ALA A 208 -19.36 18.36 -4.20
C ALA A 208 -20.46 19.41 -4.40
N ARG A 209 -20.42 20.11 -5.54
CA ARG A 209 -21.57 20.86 -6.06
C ARG A 209 -22.37 19.95 -6.97
N ASP A 210 -23.66 20.23 -7.13
CA ASP A 210 -24.47 19.52 -8.11
C ASP A 210 -23.86 19.70 -9.51
N LEU A 211 -23.63 18.57 -10.17
CA LEU A 211 -23.15 18.51 -11.54
C LEU A 211 -24.34 18.11 -12.41
N ASP A 212 -24.85 19.06 -13.19
CA ASP A 212 -25.90 18.81 -14.15
C ASP A 212 -25.28 18.36 -15.48
N PHE A 213 -25.41 17.08 -15.79
CA PHE A 213 -24.85 16.52 -17.01
C PHE A 213 -25.62 16.94 -18.27
N ASP A 214 -26.89 17.33 -18.14
CA ASP A 214 -27.67 17.82 -19.27
C ASP A 214 -27.19 19.23 -19.65
N GLU A 215 -26.98 20.12 -18.66
CA GLU A 215 -26.39 21.44 -18.89
C GLU A 215 -24.98 21.33 -19.50
N LEU A 216 -24.14 20.43 -18.98
CA LEU A 216 -22.80 20.19 -19.53
C LEU A 216 -22.83 19.68 -20.98
N LEU A 217 -23.84 18.90 -21.36
CA LEU A 217 -24.00 18.40 -22.72
C LEU A 217 -24.46 19.51 -23.67
N GLU A 218 -25.39 20.37 -23.25
CA GLU A 218 -25.84 21.54 -24.02
C GLU A 218 -24.69 22.51 -24.30
N MET A 219 -23.72 22.65 -23.39
CA MET A 219 -22.52 23.48 -23.59
C MET A 219 -21.55 22.95 -24.67
N MET A 220 -21.69 21.68 -25.08
CA MET A 220 -20.86 21.06 -26.12
C MET A 220 -21.46 21.16 -27.53
N GLU A 221 -22.72 21.60 -27.66
CA GLU A 221 -23.43 21.83 -28.93
C GLU A 221 -23.21 23.26 -29.47
#